data_AF-A0A417Y072-F1
#
_entry.id   AF-A0A417Y072-F1
#
_cell.length_a   1.000
_cell.length_b   1.000
_cell.length_c   1.000
_cell.angle_alpha   90.00
_cell.angle_beta   90.00
_cell.angle_gamma   90.00
#
_symmetry.space_group_name_H-M   'P 1'
#
loop_
_entity.id
_entity.type
_entity.pdbx_description
1 polymer ?
#
loop_
_entity_poly.entity_id
_entity_poly.type
_entity_poly.pdbx_seq_one_letter_code
_entity_poly.pdbx_strand_id
1 'polypeptide(L)' 'MGSTRDARECKGSGRPSRSRASPSCARQGIGGGAVYDALVAATAAEHGMVLLSRDRRARSTYDAIGVRYQIV' A
#
# COMPACT_ATOMS: atom_id res chain seq x y z
N MET A 1 31.25 -19.10 3.77
CA MET A 1 31.86 -17.90 3.16
C MET A 1 31.11 -17.67 1.85
N GLY A 2 30.22 -16.71 1.63
CA GLY A 2 29.75 -15.54 2.35
C GLY A 2 29.24 -14.61 1.25
N SER A 3 27.94 -14.33 1.18
CA SER A 3 27.39 -13.10 0.58
C SER A 3 25.89 -13.05 0.86
N THR A 4 25.56 -12.68 2.09
CA THR A 4 24.27 -12.16 2.52
C THR A 4 23.86 -11.01 1.60
N ARG A 5 22.78 -11.19 0.83
CA ARG A 5 22.19 -10.11 0.05
C ARG A 5 21.46 -9.17 1.00
N ASP A 6 21.86 -7.91 0.94
CA ASP A 6 21.36 -6.75 1.65
C ASP A 6 19.87 -6.79 1.95
N ALA A 7 19.58 -6.86 3.25
CA ALA A 7 18.32 -6.48 3.83
C ALA A 7 18.09 -4.99 3.56
N ARG A 8 17.37 -4.69 2.47
CA ARG A 8 16.83 -3.36 2.26
C ARG A 8 15.70 -3.17 3.28
N GLU A 9 16.09 -2.53 4.36
CA GLU A 9 15.32 -2.17 5.54
C GLU A 9 14.17 -1.22 5.16
N CYS A 10 13.04 -1.77 4.74
CA CYS A 10 11.79 -1.04 4.63
C CYS A 10 11.21 -0.83 6.04
N LYS A 11 11.73 0.16 6.78
CA LYS A 11 11.09 0.62 8.03
C LYS A 11 9.75 1.29 7.71
N GLY A 12 8.71 0.48 7.57
CA GLY A 12 7.32 0.92 7.60
C GLY A 12 6.89 1.20 9.03
N SER A 13 6.98 2.47 9.44
CA SER A 13 6.40 2.95 10.70
C SER A 13 4.87 2.93 10.62
N GLY A 14 4.23 1.93 11.22
CA GLY A 14 2.77 1.88 11.33
C GLY A 14 2.36 1.02 12.53
N ARG A 15 1.83 1.66 13.58
CA ARG A 15 1.26 0.94 14.75
C ARG A 15 0.18 -0.04 14.26
N PRO A 16 0.12 -1.29 14.75
CA PRO A 16 -0.93 -2.21 14.36
C PRO A 16 -2.26 -1.77 15.01
N SER A 17 -3.11 -1.06 14.26
CA SER A 17 -4.50 -0.87 14.64
C SER A 17 -5.29 -2.13 14.27
N ARG A 18 -5.98 -2.71 15.25
CA ARG A 18 -6.79 -3.92 15.09
C ARG A 18 -8.04 -3.61 14.26
N SER A 19 -7.94 -3.62 12.94
CA SER A 19 -9.10 -3.75 12.05
C SER A 19 -8.98 -4.99 11.19
N ARG A 20 -10.09 -5.68 10.96
CA ARG A 20 -10.17 -6.86 10.09
C ARG A 20 -9.94 -6.41 8.64
N ALA A 21 -8.73 -6.63 8.13
CA ALA A 21 -8.39 -6.38 6.74
C ALA A 21 -8.95 -7.47 5.82
N SER A 22 -9.38 -7.09 4.62
CA SER A 22 -9.71 -8.04 3.54
C SER A 22 -8.48 -8.90 3.19
N PRO A 23 -8.64 -10.16 2.74
CA PRO A 23 -7.51 -11.09 2.56
C PRO A 23 -6.43 -10.61 1.57
N SER A 24 -6.78 -9.79 0.58
CA SER A 24 -5.81 -9.14 -0.33
C SER A 24 -5.01 -8.02 0.34
N CYS A 25 -5.61 -7.27 1.25
CA CYS A 25 -4.95 -6.24 2.07
C CYS A 25 -4.06 -6.86 3.14
N ALA A 26 -4.54 -7.91 3.82
CA ALA A 26 -3.79 -8.62 4.85
C ALA A 26 -2.48 -9.20 4.30
N ARG A 27 -2.51 -9.74 3.07
CA ARG A 27 -1.33 -10.28 2.40
C ARG A 27 -0.27 -9.22 2.06
N GLN A 28 -0.68 -7.96 1.96
CA GLN A 28 0.17 -6.81 1.66
C GLN A 28 0.53 -5.99 2.91
N GLY A 29 0.16 -6.45 4.12
CA GLY A 29 0.41 -5.72 5.36
C GLY A 29 -0.43 -4.44 5.53
N ILE A 30 -1.50 -4.31 4.75
CA ILE A 30 -2.39 -3.14 4.75
C ILE A 30 -3.46 -3.35 5.83
N GLY A 31 -3.41 -2.57 6.90
CA GLY A 31 -4.37 -2.61 8.02
C GLY A 31 -4.87 -1.21 8.40
N GLY A 32 -6.00 -1.14 9.13
CA GLY A 32 -6.57 0.13 9.58
C GLY A 32 -7.15 0.98 8.45
N GLY A 33 -6.88 2.29 8.49
CA GLY A 33 -7.35 3.27 7.49
C GLY A 33 -6.82 3.03 6.08
N ALA A 34 -5.74 2.26 5.92
CA ALA A 34 -5.14 1.96 4.62
C ALA A 34 -5.96 0.97 3.77
N VAL A 35 -6.94 0.27 4.36
CA VAL A 35 -7.83 -0.64 3.61
C VAL A 35 -8.70 0.14 2.61
N TYR A 36 -9.14 1.35 2.98
CA TYR A 36 -9.93 2.18 2.07
C TYR A 36 -9.08 2.67 0.89
N ASP A 37 -7.86 3.13 1.17
CA ASP A 37 -6.88 3.50 0.13
C ASP A 37 -6.61 2.35 -0.83
N ALA A 38 -6.56 1.12 -0.29
CA ALA A 38 -6.33 -0.08 -1.08
C ALA A 38 -7.51 -0.41 -2.00
N LEU A 39 -8.74 -0.26 -1.53
CA LEU A 39 -9.93 -0.46 -2.36
C LEU A 39 -9.99 0.57 -3.49
N VAL A 40 -9.77 1.84 -3.18
CA VAL A 40 -9.77 2.92 -4.19
C VAL A 40 -8.67 2.69 -5.23
N ALA A 41 -7.46 2.33 -4.80
CA ALA A 41 -6.36 2.01 -5.68
C ALA A 41 -6.62 0.77 -6.57
N ALA A 42 -7.21 -0.28 -6.00
CA ALA A 42 -7.60 -1.48 -6.76
C ALA A 42 -8.63 -1.13 -7.85
N THR A 43 -9.66 -0.34 -7.51
CA THR A 43 -10.65 0.12 -8.47
C THR A 43 -10.02 0.94 -9.60
N ALA A 44 -9.14 1.89 -9.27
CA ALA A 44 -8.45 2.67 -10.30
C ALA A 44 -7.56 1.79 -11.20
N ALA A 45 -6.89 0.78 -10.64
CA ALA A 45 -6.10 -0.18 -11.39
C ALA A 45 -6.95 -1.06 -12.32
N GLU A 46 -8.07 -1.58 -11.83
CA GLU A 46 -9.02 -2.40 -12.61
C GLU A 46 -9.57 -1.65 -13.83
N HIS A 47 -9.80 -0.34 -13.69
CA HIS A 47 -10.25 0.52 -14.79
C HIS A 47 -9.11 1.15 -15.61
N GLY A 48 -7.84 0.88 -15.28
CA GLY A 48 -6.68 1.45 -15.96
C GLY A 48 -6.54 2.98 -15.80
N MET A 49 -7.15 3.56 -14.78
CA MET A 49 -7.18 5.00 -14.54
C MET A 49 -6.00 5.47 -13.68
N VAL A 50 -5.72 6.78 -13.70
CA VAL A 50 -4.75 7.41 -12.79
C VAL A 50 -5.49 7.84 -11.53
N LEU A 51 -5.04 7.34 -10.37
CA LEU A 51 -5.57 7.76 -9.07
C LEU A 51 -5.00 9.11 -8.66
N LEU A 52 -5.86 10.13 -8.54
CA LEU A 52 -5.47 11.42 -7.95
C LEU A 52 -5.70 11.37 -6.45
N SER A 53 -4.66 11.64 -5.66
CA SER A 53 -4.76 11.63 -4.19
C SER A 53 -4.05 12.84 -3.58
N ARG A 54 -4.66 13.44 -2.56
CA ARG A 54 -4.00 14.49 -1.76
C ARG A 54 -3.28 13.89 -0.55
N ASP A 55 -3.55 12.63 -0.24
CA ASP A 55 -2.96 11.97 0.91
C ASP A 55 -1.61 11.35 0.55
N ARG A 56 -0.55 12.02 0.99
CA ARG A 56 0.82 11.55 0.82
C ARG A 56 1.13 10.29 1.64
N ARG A 57 0.37 10.01 2.70
CA ARG A 57 0.57 8.85 3.60
C ARG A 57 0.13 7.54 2.92
N ALA A 58 -0.87 7.60 2.05
CA ALA A 58 -1.42 6.47 1.32
C ALA A 58 -0.53 5.96 0.17
N ARG A 59 0.58 6.65 -0.14
CA ARG A 59 1.51 6.25 -1.22
C ARG A 59 1.99 4.82 -1.09
N SER A 60 2.36 4.40 0.12
CA SER A 60 2.80 3.03 0.38
C SER A 60 1.76 1.98 -0.03
N THR A 61 0.47 2.29 0.14
CA THR A 61 -0.64 1.44 -0.29
C THR A 61 -0.77 1.41 -1.82
N TYR A 62 -0.64 2.56 -2.47
CA TYR A 62 -0.73 2.67 -3.93
C TYR A 62 0.43 1.95 -4.61
N ASP A 63 1.65 2.10 -4.07
CA ASP A 63 2.85 1.41 -4.52
C ASP A 63 2.71 -0.11 -4.35
N ALA A 64 2.16 -0.59 -3.23
CA ALA A 64 1.91 -2.02 -2.99
C ALA A 64 0.95 -2.63 -4.02
N ILE A 65 -0.07 -1.87 -4.43
CA ILE A 65 -1.08 -2.30 -5.42
C ILE A 65 -0.57 -2.17 -6.86
N GLY A 66 0.41 -1.30 -7.11
CA GLY A 66 0.93 -1.05 -8.45
C GLY A 66 -0.01 -0.21 -9.32
N VAL A 67 -0.88 0.61 -8.71
CA VAL A 67 -1.73 1.55 -9.44
C VAL A 67 -0.91 2.76 -9.89
N ARG A 68 -1.27 3.35 -11.05
CA ARG A 68 -0.74 4.66 -11.44
C ARG A 68 -1.43 5.73 -10.60
N TYR A 69 -0.66 6.55 -9.88
CA TYR A 69 -1.22 7.63 -9.07
C TYR A 69 -0.44 8.94 -9.24
N GLN A 70 -1.12 10.04 -8.95
CA GLN A 70 -0.53 11.37 -8.87
C GLN A 70 -0.95 12.05 -7.57
N ILE A 71 0.02 12.68 -6.91
CA ILE A 71 -0.26 13.50 -5.73
C ILE A 71 -0.60 14.93 -6.18
N VAL A 72 -1.73 15.46 -5.73
CA VAL A 72 -2.28 16.78 -6.11
C VAL A 72 -2.61 17.67 -4.90
#